data_AF-A0A816V9Y5-F1
#
_entry.id   AF-A0A816V9Y5-F1
#
_cell.length_a   1.000
_cell.length_b   1.000
_cell.length_c   1.000
_cell.angle_alpha   90.00
_cell.angle_beta   90.00
_cell.angle_gamma   90.00
#
_symmetry.space_group_name_H-M   'P 1'
#
loop_
_entity.id
_entity.type
_entity.pdbx_description
1 polymer ?
#
loop_
_entity_poly.entity_id
_entity_poly.type
_entity_poly.pdbx_seq_one_letter_code
_entity_poly.pdbx_strand_id
1 'polypeptide(L)'
;METQMMKLTKGSVKTDSLPIDLMMEILKRLPVKTLIRFMSVSKLWASTIRSRDFMKLFMDVSLTRPKGLLFLFGRSGCCGLVLSQNTHESSLVTIFRVSCYSPQWSTVSPSVHGLICYAQATRLVIYNPCTRRSITLPEINTWRTRPIRYYLGYDPIENGYKVLCAMLGGGVHDLVKEFRVLTVGTESSWKMIKNNIISHAPLGRELCISGILYYQAFTGRKKDLTIMSFDVRSEKLYPIKGPITLLCSKSSKLISYEGKLGVIFYIENGVSLCVLEDAAKEEWSTKTFVLSTAVPPINWNGKCTETDTSEIILAPLLLRASVVNLVYYDMKTRSEKTVYIRGNTQGNTESIKGYHECCYCVESFSSNLVENLMFL
;
A
#
# COMPACT_ATOMS: atom_id res chain seq x y z
N MET A 1 -18.47 14.34 -70.75
CA MET A 1 -17.72 13.75 -69.63
C MET A 1 -18.65 13.72 -68.44
N GLU A 2 -19.39 12.62 -68.28
CA GLU A 2 -20.20 12.36 -67.10
C GLU A 2 -19.48 11.30 -66.26
N THR A 3 -19.09 11.69 -65.05
CA THR A 3 -18.36 10.84 -64.11
C THR A 3 -19.38 10.00 -63.33
N GLN A 4 -19.48 8.71 -63.64
CA GLN A 4 -20.29 7.76 -62.86
C GLN A 4 -19.68 7.56 -61.47
N MET A 5 -20.39 7.99 -60.42
CA MET A 5 -20.10 7.57 -59.05
C MET A 5 -20.49 6.11 -58.86
N MET A 6 -19.50 5.23 -58.70
CA MET A 6 -19.69 3.87 -58.20
C MET A 6 -20.31 3.92 -56.80
N LYS A 7 -21.56 3.48 -56.67
CA LYS A 7 -22.18 3.13 -55.39
C LYS A 7 -21.49 1.87 -54.85
N LEU A 8 -20.65 2.03 -53.84
CA LEU A 8 -20.19 0.91 -53.01
C LEU A 8 -21.40 0.36 -52.23
N THR A 9 -21.93 -0.77 -52.69
CA THR A 9 -22.87 -1.59 -51.95
C THR A 9 -22.24 -2.03 -50.63
N LYS A 10 -22.92 -1.74 -49.51
CA LYS A 10 -22.63 -2.26 -48.17
C LYS A 10 -22.76 -3.78 -48.18
N GLY A 11 -21.69 -4.48 -48.53
CA GLY A 11 -21.51 -5.87 -48.14
C GLY A 11 -21.41 -5.91 -46.62
N SER A 12 -22.35 -6.59 -45.97
CA SER A 12 -22.24 -6.97 -44.56
C SER A 12 -21.07 -7.96 -44.46
N VAL A 13 -19.86 -7.43 -44.27
CA VAL A 13 -18.76 -8.22 -43.73
C VAL A 13 -19.18 -8.56 -42.31
N LYS A 14 -19.56 -9.81 -42.05
CA LYS A 14 -19.59 -10.33 -40.69
C LYS A 14 -18.16 -10.18 -40.19
N THR A 15 -17.90 -9.13 -39.43
CA THR A 15 -16.67 -9.05 -38.66
C THR A 15 -16.73 -10.22 -37.69
N ASP A 16 -15.88 -11.22 -37.88
CA ASP A 16 -15.64 -12.27 -36.88
C ASP A 16 -15.16 -11.57 -35.62
N SER A 17 -16.11 -11.16 -34.78
CA SER A 17 -15.84 -10.42 -33.56
C SER A 17 -15.16 -11.39 -32.61
N LEU A 18 -13.95 -11.05 -32.20
CA LEU A 18 -13.22 -11.80 -31.17
C LEU A 18 -14.16 -12.05 -29.97
N PRO A 19 -14.37 -13.32 -29.57
CA PRO A 19 -15.15 -13.65 -28.38
C PRO A 19 -14.68 -12.86 -27.15
N ILE A 20 -15.62 -12.45 -26.30
CA ILE A 20 -15.33 -11.60 -25.13
C ILE A 20 -14.32 -12.28 -24.20
N ASP A 21 -14.40 -13.60 -24.03
CA ASP A 21 -13.47 -14.35 -23.18
C ASP A 21 -12.04 -14.26 -23.70
N LEU A 22 -11.83 -14.44 -25.01
CA LEU A 22 -10.52 -14.30 -25.63
C LEU A 22 -10.01 -12.84 -25.54
N MET A 23 -10.92 -11.87 -25.65
CA MET A 23 -10.57 -10.46 -25.43
C MET A 23 -10.09 -10.22 -24.00
N MET A 24 -10.79 -10.74 -22.99
CA MET A 24 -10.37 -10.64 -21.59
C MET A 24 -9.01 -11.32 -21.35
N GLU A 25 -8.77 -12.49 -21.95
CA GLU A 25 -7.49 -13.20 -21.87
C GLU A 25 -6.30 -12.42 -22.46
N ILE A 26 -6.54 -11.64 -23.52
CA ILE A 26 -5.53 -10.76 -24.12
C ILE A 26 -5.32 -9.53 -23.23
N LEU A 27 -6.41 -8.85 -22.89
CA LEU A 27 -6.37 -7.59 -22.15
C LEU A 27 -5.73 -7.75 -20.77
N LYS A 28 -6.02 -8.86 -20.05
CA LYS A 28 -5.50 -9.08 -18.70
C LYS A 28 -3.98 -9.23 -18.62
N ARG A 29 -3.29 -9.39 -19.75
CA ARG A 29 -1.83 -9.51 -19.86
C ARG A 29 -1.13 -8.18 -20.12
N LEU A 30 -1.89 -7.13 -20.40
CA LEU A 30 -1.34 -5.82 -20.73
C LEU A 30 -1.08 -4.97 -19.48
N PRO A 31 -0.18 -3.97 -19.54
CA PRO A 31 -0.05 -2.96 -18.49
C PRO A 31 -1.25 -2.00 -18.44
N VAL A 32 -1.50 -1.39 -17.28
CA VAL A 32 -2.64 -0.46 -17.07
C VAL A 32 -2.61 0.70 -18.07
N LYS A 33 -1.43 1.25 -18.36
CA LYS A 33 -1.26 2.35 -19.31
C LYS A 33 -1.75 1.99 -20.72
N THR A 34 -1.55 0.75 -21.14
CA THR A 34 -2.02 0.24 -22.44
C THR A 34 -3.53 0.05 -22.42
N LEU A 35 -4.07 -0.54 -21.35
CA LEU A 35 -5.51 -0.70 -21.15
C LEU A 35 -6.26 0.63 -21.21
N ILE A 36 -5.72 1.68 -20.59
CA ILE A 36 -6.30 3.03 -20.65
C ILE A 36 -6.42 3.54 -22.09
N ARG A 37 -5.38 3.35 -22.91
CA ARG A 37 -5.40 3.73 -24.33
C ARG A 37 -6.40 2.90 -25.13
N PHE A 38 -6.52 1.62 -24.80
CA PHE A 38 -7.40 0.69 -25.47
C PHE A 38 -8.88 0.96 -25.22
N MET A 39 -9.23 1.65 -24.13
CA MET A 39 -10.59 2.17 -23.94
C MET A 39 -11.02 3.15 -25.04
N SER A 40 -10.09 3.79 -25.74
CA SER A 40 -10.39 4.70 -26.86
C SER A 40 -10.56 4.00 -28.21
N VAL A 41 -10.22 2.71 -28.30
CA VAL A 41 -10.23 1.94 -29.56
C VAL A 41 -11.64 1.49 -29.94
N SER A 42 -12.45 1.05 -28.96
CA SER A 42 -13.82 0.59 -29.20
C SER A 42 -14.66 0.67 -27.93
N LYS A 43 -15.98 0.89 -28.09
CA LYS A 43 -16.95 0.87 -26.99
C LYS A 43 -16.97 -0.48 -26.26
N LEU A 44 -16.82 -1.59 -26.99
CA LEU A 44 -16.78 -2.94 -26.41
C LEU A 44 -15.54 -3.14 -25.53
N TRP A 45 -14.39 -2.65 -25.95
CA TRP A 45 -13.15 -2.72 -25.16
C TRP A 45 -13.28 -1.84 -23.92
N ALA A 46 -13.81 -0.63 -24.08
CA ALA A 46 -14.06 0.29 -22.98
C ALA A 46 -15.02 -0.30 -21.92
N SER A 47 -16.11 -0.94 -22.34
CA SER A 47 -17.06 -1.57 -21.40
C SER A 47 -16.47 -2.82 -20.74
N THR A 48 -15.72 -3.63 -21.49
CA THR A 48 -15.06 -4.83 -20.97
C THR A 48 -14.02 -4.46 -19.90
N ILE A 49 -13.15 -3.49 -20.19
CA ILE A 49 -12.10 -3.03 -19.26
C ILE A 49 -12.69 -2.44 -17.98
N ARG A 50 -13.86 -1.78 -18.06
CA ARG A 50 -14.56 -1.21 -16.90
C ARG A 50 -15.43 -2.20 -16.13
N SER A 51 -15.63 -3.41 -16.66
CA SER A 51 -16.46 -4.42 -15.99
C SER A 51 -15.82 -4.90 -14.69
N ARG A 52 -16.64 -5.22 -13.69
CA ARG A 52 -16.17 -5.76 -12.40
C ARG A 52 -15.44 -7.09 -12.58
N ASP A 53 -15.92 -7.93 -13.50
CA ASP A 53 -15.33 -9.25 -13.77
C ASP A 53 -13.92 -9.12 -14.34
N PHE A 54 -13.73 -8.22 -15.31
CA PHE A 54 -12.39 -7.96 -15.84
C PHE A 54 -11.47 -7.34 -14.80
N MET A 55 -11.96 -6.38 -14.00
CA MET A 55 -11.15 -5.78 -12.93
C MET A 55 -10.66 -6.83 -11.92
N LYS A 56 -11.52 -7.78 -11.55
CA LYS A 56 -11.16 -8.90 -10.66
C LYS A 56 -10.09 -9.79 -11.30
N LEU A 57 -10.34 -10.25 -12.52
CA LEU A 57 -9.43 -11.12 -13.25
C LEU A 57 -8.08 -10.45 -13.56
N PHE A 58 -8.07 -9.13 -13.81
CA PHE A 58 -6.85 -8.35 -13.92
C PHE A 58 -6.11 -8.28 -12.59
N MET A 59 -6.82 -8.07 -11.47
CA MET A 59 -6.22 -8.00 -10.13
C MET A 59 -5.52 -9.31 -9.77
N ASP A 60 -6.16 -10.46 -10.00
CA ASP A 60 -5.59 -11.78 -9.73
C ASP A 60 -4.27 -11.98 -10.50
N VAL A 61 -4.24 -11.58 -11.78
CA VAL A 61 -3.02 -11.63 -12.58
C VAL A 61 -1.98 -10.63 -12.06
N SER A 62 -2.39 -9.40 -11.77
CA SER A 62 -1.50 -8.33 -11.28
C SER A 62 -0.80 -8.70 -9.97
N LEU A 63 -1.50 -9.37 -9.05
CA LEU A 63 -0.95 -9.88 -7.80
C LEU A 63 0.16 -10.93 -8.00
N THR A 64 0.17 -11.63 -9.14
CA THR A 64 1.18 -12.64 -9.51
C THR A 64 2.34 -12.09 -10.34
N ARG A 65 2.24 -10.85 -10.86
CA ARG A 65 3.31 -10.24 -11.65
C ARG A 65 4.47 -9.78 -10.75
N PRO A 66 5.69 -9.63 -11.30
CA PRO A 66 6.78 -8.95 -10.61
C PRO A 66 6.35 -7.59 -10.11
N LYS A 67 6.50 -7.35 -8.81
CA LYS A 67 5.96 -6.17 -8.14
C LYS A 67 6.97 -5.02 -8.21
N GLY A 68 6.45 -3.81 -8.40
CA GLY A 68 7.26 -2.59 -8.33
C GLY A 68 7.47 -2.14 -6.88
N LEU A 69 8.48 -1.30 -6.66
CA LEU A 69 8.62 -0.59 -5.40
C LEU A 69 7.88 0.74 -5.46
N LEU A 70 7.30 1.12 -4.34
CA LEU A 70 6.64 2.39 -4.11
C LEU A 70 7.28 3.06 -2.90
N PHE A 71 7.83 4.25 -3.09
CA PHE A 71 8.33 5.11 -2.03
C PHE A 71 7.40 6.31 -1.90
N LEU A 72 7.03 6.64 -0.66
CA LEU A 72 6.28 7.85 -0.32
C LEU A 72 7.16 8.72 0.58
N PHE A 73 7.28 9.99 0.22
CA PHE A 73 8.20 10.94 0.83
C PHE A 73 7.46 12.10 1.46
N GLY A 74 7.85 12.47 2.68
CA GLY A 74 7.32 13.65 3.36
C GLY A 74 8.19 14.89 3.17
N ARG A 75 7.70 15.91 2.46
CA ARG A 75 8.17 17.30 2.64
C ARG A 75 7.08 18.31 2.25
N SER A 76 6.37 18.86 3.24
CA SER A 76 5.29 19.86 3.04
C SER A 76 4.25 19.46 1.96
N GLY A 77 4.11 18.15 1.71
CA GLY A 77 3.66 17.56 0.45
C GLY A 77 4.21 16.13 0.30
N CYS A 78 3.35 15.13 0.04
CA CYS A 78 3.78 13.72 -0.09
C CYS A 78 4.21 13.41 -1.53
N CYS A 79 5.50 13.43 -1.84
CA CYS A 79 5.95 12.97 -3.17
C CYS A 79 5.93 11.43 -3.22
N GLY A 80 5.50 10.84 -4.32
CA GLY A 80 5.54 9.40 -4.55
C GLY A 80 6.54 9.02 -5.65
N LEU A 81 7.20 7.89 -5.50
CA LEU A 81 8.11 7.36 -6.51
C LEU A 81 7.80 5.89 -6.70
N VAL A 82 7.35 5.54 -7.90
CA VAL A 82 7.23 4.16 -8.36
C VAL A 82 8.53 3.78 -9.05
N LEU A 83 9.09 2.65 -8.65
CA LEU A 83 10.15 1.96 -9.36
C LEU A 83 9.57 0.65 -9.89
N SER A 84 9.42 0.55 -11.21
CA SER A 84 9.09 -0.71 -11.86
C SER A 84 10.39 -1.46 -12.12
N GLN A 85 10.57 -2.62 -11.47
CA GLN A 85 11.66 -3.52 -11.82
C GLN A 85 11.20 -4.36 -13.03
N ASN A 86 11.77 -4.10 -14.21
CA ASN A 86 11.77 -5.09 -15.27
C ASN A 86 12.96 -6.03 -15.04
N THR A 87 12.71 -7.32 -15.17
CA THR A 87 13.68 -8.41 -14.95
C THR A 87 14.87 -8.38 -15.93
N HIS A 88 14.85 -7.52 -16.95
CA HIS A 88 15.96 -7.33 -17.88
C HIS A 88 16.23 -5.84 -18.12
N GLU A 89 17.40 -5.41 -17.67
CA GLU A 89 18.22 -4.26 -18.12
C GLU A 89 17.79 -2.80 -17.89
N SER A 90 16.59 -2.47 -17.40
CA SER A 90 16.36 -1.09 -16.95
C SER A 90 15.22 -0.97 -15.95
N SER A 91 15.51 -0.44 -14.75
CA SER A 91 14.48 -0.03 -13.81
C SER A 91 13.83 1.27 -14.31
N LEU A 92 12.58 1.20 -14.76
CA LEU A 92 11.81 2.39 -15.11
C LEU A 92 11.38 3.09 -13.82
N VAL A 93 11.96 4.27 -13.57
CA VAL A 93 11.54 5.15 -12.47
C VAL A 93 10.38 6.01 -12.98
N THR A 94 9.19 5.80 -12.43
CA THR A 94 8.07 6.72 -12.63
C THR A 94 7.85 7.52 -11.36
N ILE A 95 8.28 8.78 -11.38
CA ILE A 95 8.01 9.70 -10.29
C ILE A 95 6.60 10.27 -10.48
N PHE A 96 5.80 10.26 -9.42
CA PHE A 96 4.50 10.91 -9.42
C PHE A 96 4.39 11.79 -8.18
N ARG A 97 3.99 13.04 -8.38
CA ARG A 97 3.85 13.97 -7.27
C ARG A 97 2.42 13.94 -6.77
N VAL A 98 2.22 13.66 -5.48
CA VAL A 98 0.94 13.82 -4.82
C VAL A 98 1.04 15.04 -3.90
N SER A 99 0.12 15.99 -4.02
CA SER A 99 0.00 17.08 -3.05
C SER A 99 -0.80 16.59 -1.85
N CYS A 100 -0.12 15.94 -0.88
CA CYS A 100 -0.73 15.70 0.42
C CYS A 100 -0.52 16.93 1.32
N TYR A 101 -1.57 17.39 1.97
CA TYR A 101 -1.45 18.34 3.09
C TYR A 101 -1.69 17.53 4.35
N SER A 102 -0.64 16.87 4.83
CA SER A 102 -0.67 16.14 6.09
C SER A 102 -0.58 17.15 7.23
N PRO A 103 -1.61 17.32 8.09
CA PRO A 103 -1.38 17.91 9.40
C PRO A 103 -0.34 17.08 10.14
N GLN A 104 0.45 17.70 11.02
CA GLN A 104 1.68 17.20 11.67
C GLN A 104 1.57 15.83 12.39
N TRP A 105 0.41 15.17 12.38
CA TRP A 105 0.11 13.92 13.08
C TRP A 105 -0.61 12.86 12.22
N SER A 106 -0.73 13.04 10.89
CA SER A 106 -1.36 12.03 10.03
C SER A 106 -0.34 11.24 9.21
N THR A 107 -0.33 9.92 9.39
CA THR A 107 0.57 9.00 8.66
C THR A 107 -0.15 8.46 7.42
N VAL A 108 0.52 8.45 6.27
CA VAL A 108 0.00 7.80 5.05
C VAL A 108 -0.15 6.30 5.31
N SER A 109 -1.29 5.73 4.94
CA SER A 109 -1.52 4.28 5.11
C SER A 109 -0.67 3.51 4.08
N PRO A 110 -0.13 2.33 4.44
CA PRO A 110 0.52 1.42 3.50
C PRO A 110 -0.36 1.13 2.30
N SER A 111 0.29 0.79 1.18
CA SER A 111 -0.46 0.49 -0.03
C SER A 111 -1.23 -0.82 0.10
N VAL A 112 -2.49 -0.82 -0.30
CA VAL A 112 -3.31 -2.03 -0.43
C VAL A 112 -3.66 -2.20 -1.90
N HIS A 113 -3.15 -3.25 -2.53
CA HIS A 113 -3.32 -3.53 -3.95
C HIS A 113 -2.95 -2.32 -4.83
N GLY A 114 -1.84 -1.64 -4.52
CA GLY A 114 -1.36 -0.48 -5.28
C GLY A 114 -2.12 0.83 -5.01
N LEU A 115 -3.17 0.83 -4.20
CA LEU A 115 -3.88 2.05 -3.79
C LEU A 115 -3.21 2.68 -2.57
N ILE A 116 -3.21 4.01 -2.51
CA ILE A 116 -2.64 4.79 -1.40
C ILE A 116 -3.78 5.57 -0.75
N CYS A 117 -3.93 5.45 0.57
CA CYS A 117 -4.85 6.27 1.34
C CYS A 117 -4.07 7.30 2.16
N TYR A 118 -4.43 8.58 2.03
CA TYR A 118 -3.80 9.66 2.79
C TYR A 118 -4.81 10.73 3.21
N ALA A 119 -4.45 11.52 4.22
CA ALA A 119 -5.25 12.65 4.67
C ALA A 119 -4.90 13.93 3.91
N GLN A 120 -5.94 14.70 3.57
CA GLN A 120 -5.88 16.02 2.99
C GLN A 120 -6.81 16.93 3.79
N ALA A 121 -6.24 17.73 4.69
CA ALA A 121 -6.99 18.53 5.67
C ALA A 121 -7.96 17.66 6.50
N THR A 122 -9.28 17.84 6.36
CA THR A 122 -10.33 17.09 7.11
C THR A 122 -10.86 15.87 6.36
N ARG A 123 -10.33 15.58 5.17
CA ARG A 123 -10.82 14.50 4.30
C ARG A 123 -9.73 13.47 4.06
N LEU A 124 -10.17 12.25 3.74
CA LEU A 124 -9.29 11.20 3.27
C LEU A 124 -9.39 11.09 1.76
N VAL A 125 -8.26 10.82 1.12
CA VAL A 125 -8.16 10.63 -0.32
C VAL A 125 -7.58 9.26 -0.58
N ILE A 126 -8.21 8.53 -1.51
CA ILE A 126 -7.65 7.29 -2.05
C ILE A 126 -7.14 7.61 -3.44
N TYR A 127 -5.85 7.41 -3.65
CA TYR A 127 -5.16 7.67 -4.90
C TYR A 127 -4.66 6.37 -5.53
N ASN A 128 -4.87 6.24 -6.84
CA ASN A 128 -4.34 5.16 -7.65
C ASN A 128 -3.18 5.71 -8.53
N PRO A 129 -1.92 5.36 -8.24
CA PRO A 129 -0.77 5.78 -9.04
C PRO A 129 -0.79 5.29 -10.48
N CYS A 130 -1.36 4.11 -10.74
CA CYS A 130 -1.40 3.49 -12.07
C CYS A 130 -2.36 4.23 -13.02
N THR A 131 -3.51 4.67 -12.50
CA THR A 131 -4.50 5.43 -13.28
C THR A 131 -4.34 6.95 -13.12
N ARG A 132 -3.52 7.38 -12.16
CA ARG A 132 -3.31 8.79 -11.76
C ARG A 132 -4.61 9.50 -11.37
N ARG A 133 -5.58 8.74 -10.87
CA ARG A 133 -6.88 9.25 -10.42
C ARG A 133 -7.02 9.05 -8.92
N SER A 134 -7.86 9.87 -8.32
CA SER A 134 -8.20 9.80 -6.91
C SER A 134 -9.69 10.00 -6.70
N ILE A 135 -10.16 9.52 -5.55
CA ILE A 135 -11.45 9.88 -4.99
C ILE A 135 -11.24 10.50 -3.61
N THR A 136 -12.05 11.50 -3.30
CA THR A 136 -12.10 12.12 -1.98
C THR A 136 -13.26 11.52 -1.21
N LEU A 137 -12.99 10.99 -0.03
CA LEU A 137 -14.00 10.40 0.84
C LEU A 137 -14.82 11.50 1.54
N PRO A 138 -16.04 11.17 2.00
CA PRO A 138 -16.86 12.07 2.78
C PRO A 138 -16.09 12.65 3.98
N GLU A 139 -16.44 13.86 4.36
CA GLU A 139 -15.78 14.53 5.49
C GLU A 139 -16.07 13.80 6.79
N ILE A 140 -15.02 13.56 7.58
CA ILE A 140 -15.18 13.07 8.93
C ILE A 140 -15.41 14.32 9.77
N ASN A 141 -16.60 14.47 10.35
CA ASN A 141 -16.88 15.58 11.27
C ASN A 141 -16.04 15.41 12.54
N THR A 142 -14.79 15.85 12.46
CA THR A 142 -13.89 15.96 13.59
C THR A 142 -14.00 17.38 14.09
N TRP A 143 -14.51 17.54 15.30
CA TRP A 143 -14.28 18.78 16.03
C TRP A 143 -12.76 18.97 16.01
N ARG A 144 -12.29 20.09 15.45
CA ARG A 144 -11.02 20.32 14.73
C ARG A 144 -9.70 19.99 15.45
N THR A 145 -9.72 19.20 16.52
CA THR A 145 -8.62 18.98 17.47
C THR A 145 -8.32 17.51 17.77
N ARG A 146 -9.03 16.54 17.17
CA ARG A 146 -8.76 15.12 17.44
C ARG A 146 -7.84 14.49 16.39
N PRO A 147 -6.73 13.87 16.79
CA PRO A 147 -5.93 13.09 15.85
C PRO A 147 -6.74 11.89 15.33
N ILE A 148 -6.55 11.57 14.06
CA ILE A 148 -7.23 10.47 13.37
C ILE A 148 -6.18 9.48 12.89
N ARG A 149 -6.39 8.19 13.17
CA ARG A 149 -5.70 7.11 12.46
C ARG A 149 -6.66 6.51 11.46
N TYR A 150 -6.17 6.19 10.27
CA TYR A 150 -6.99 5.61 9.22
C TYR A 150 -6.23 4.47 8.56
N TYR A 151 -6.98 3.49 8.09
CA TYR A 151 -6.46 2.24 7.60
C TYR A 151 -7.25 1.80 6.38
N LEU A 152 -6.56 1.55 5.27
CA LEU A 152 -7.17 0.96 4.10
C LEU A 152 -7.21 -0.56 4.25
N GLY A 153 -8.37 -1.17 4.00
CA GLY A 153 -8.56 -2.61 3.98
C GLY A 153 -9.27 -3.04 2.69
N TYR A 154 -9.12 -4.32 2.35
CA TYR A 154 -9.75 -4.92 1.18
C TYR A 154 -10.50 -6.19 1.59
N ASP A 155 -11.75 -6.33 1.18
CA ASP A 155 -12.56 -7.54 1.33
C ASP A 155 -12.40 -8.43 0.08
N PRO A 156 -11.73 -9.59 0.17
CA PRO A 156 -11.52 -10.49 -0.96
C PRO A 156 -12.78 -11.19 -1.44
N ILE A 157 -13.84 -11.25 -0.62
CA ILE A 157 -15.09 -11.94 -0.99
C ILE A 157 -15.99 -11.00 -1.77
N GLU A 158 -16.21 -9.79 -1.25
CA GLU A 158 -17.05 -8.79 -1.90
C GLU A 158 -16.29 -7.95 -2.94
N ASN A 159 -14.97 -8.16 -3.07
CA ASN A 159 -14.08 -7.43 -3.98
C ASN A 159 -14.19 -5.91 -3.81
N GLY A 160 -14.20 -5.47 -2.56
CA GLY A 160 -14.46 -4.10 -2.17
C GLY A 160 -13.40 -3.58 -1.21
N TYR A 161 -13.20 -2.26 -1.21
CA TYR A 161 -12.31 -1.61 -0.26
C TYR A 161 -13.12 -0.96 0.85
N LYS A 162 -12.60 -1.01 2.08
CA LYS A 162 -13.14 -0.23 3.20
C LYS A 162 -12.03 0.57 3.85
N VAL A 163 -12.40 1.72 4.42
CA VAL A 163 -11.49 2.53 5.24
C VAL A 163 -11.99 2.50 6.67
N LEU A 164 -11.14 2.06 7.59
CA LEU A 164 -11.36 2.14 9.03
C LEU A 164 -10.69 3.40 9.57
N CYS A 165 -11.44 4.22 10.30
CA CYS A 165 -10.96 5.43 10.96
C CYS A 165 -11.12 5.29 12.47
N ALA A 166 -10.02 5.46 13.20
CA ALA A 166 -10.00 5.53 14.66
C ALA A 166 -9.88 7.00 15.09
N MET A 167 -10.89 7.48 15.80
CA MET A 167 -10.91 8.85 16.34
C MET A 167 -10.34 8.83 17.76
N LEU A 168 -9.28 9.62 17.99
CA LEU A 168 -8.54 9.59 19.24
C LEU A 168 -9.06 10.63 20.25
N GLY A 169 -8.91 10.32 21.53
CA GLY A 169 -9.50 11.07 22.63
C GLY A 169 -8.87 12.43 22.94
N GLY A 170 -7.65 12.71 22.47
CA GLY A 170 -6.90 13.95 22.69
C GLY A 170 -6.33 14.14 24.11
N GLY A 171 -6.15 13.05 24.86
CA GLY A 171 -5.61 13.06 26.23
C GLY A 171 -4.25 12.35 26.33
N VAL A 172 -3.68 12.24 27.54
CA VAL A 172 -2.32 11.72 27.85
C VAL A 172 -2.00 10.34 27.22
N HIS A 173 -3.00 9.59 26.78
CA HIS A 173 -2.85 8.25 26.23
C HIS A 173 -3.44 8.07 24.81
N ASP A 174 -4.00 9.11 24.19
CA ASP A 174 -4.59 9.05 22.84
C ASP A 174 -5.42 7.79 22.56
N LEU A 175 -6.28 7.43 23.52
CA LEU A 175 -7.15 6.26 23.40
C LEU A 175 -8.20 6.46 22.31
N VAL A 176 -8.54 5.39 21.59
CA VAL A 176 -9.65 5.41 20.63
C VAL A 176 -10.97 5.64 21.37
N LYS A 177 -11.75 6.61 20.92
CA LYS A 177 -13.11 6.89 21.40
C LYS A 177 -14.18 6.27 20.52
N GLU A 178 -13.98 6.31 19.22
CA GLU A 178 -14.92 5.79 18.23
C GLU A 178 -14.17 5.24 17.02
N PHE A 179 -14.72 4.18 16.44
CA PHE A 179 -14.34 3.70 15.12
C PHE A 179 -15.43 4.04 14.12
N ARG A 180 -15.01 4.48 12.93
CA ARG A 180 -15.89 4.67 11.78
C ARG A 180 -15.37 3.88 10.61
N VAL A 181 -16.27 3.30 9.83
CA VAL A 181 -15.94 2.56 8.61
C VAL A 181 -16.70 3.17 7.44
N LEU A 182 -16.09 3.11 6.26
CA LEU A 182 -16.71 3.50 5.01
C LEU A 182 -16.34 2.50 3.93
N THR A 183 -17.35 1.99 3.21
CA THR A 183 -17.15 1.18 2.02
C THR A 183 -16.95 2.07 0.79
N VAL A 184 -15.77 1.95 0.18
CA VAL A 184 -15.32 2.81 -0.92
C VAL A 184 -16.19 2.63 -2.16
N GLY A 185 -16.66 3.73 -2.73
CA GLY A 185 -17.42 3.75 -4.00
C GLY A 185 -18.89 3.30 -3.89
N THR A 186 -19.34 2.90 -2.71
CA THR A 186 -20.73 2.41 -2.50
C THR A 186 -21.46 3.29 -1.49
N GLU A 187 -20.78 3.68 -0.41
CA GLU A 187 -21.37 4.48 0.66
C GLU A 187 -20.99 5.95 0.53
N SER A 188 -21.92 6.85 0.88
CA SER A 188 -21.74 8.30 0.88
C SER A 188 -21.48 8.90 2.26
N SER A 189 -21.51 8.09 3.33
CA SER A 189 -21.32 8.56 4.70
C SER A 189 -20.67 7.50 5.59
N TRP A 190 -19.97 7.98 6.63
CA TRP A 190 -19.25 7.14 7.58
C TRP A 190 -20.19 6.42 8.54
N LYS A 191 -20.06 5.09 8.64
CA LYS A 191 -20.80 4.26 9.59
C LYS A 191 -20.01 4.11 10.89
N MET A 192 -20.67 4.34 12.03
CA MET A 192 -20.07 4.13 13.36
C MET A 192 -20.10 2.65 13.75
N ILE A 193 -18.98 2.13 14.25
CA ILE A 193 -18.90 0.79 14.85
C ILE A 193 -19.26 0.92 16.32
N LYS A 194 -20.43 0.40 16.71
CA LYS A 194 -20.98 0.55 18.08
C LYS A 194 -20.50 -0.50 19.09
N ASN A 195 -19.94 -1.63 18.62
CA ASN A 195 -19.60 -2.78 19.47
C ASN A 195 -18.07 -3.02 19.50
N ASN A 196 -17.57 -3.63 20.59
CA ASN A 196 -16.19 -4.11 20.75
C ASN A 196 -15.08 -3.04 20.72
N ILE A 197 -15.34 -1.81 21.21
CA ILE A 197 -14.26 -0.84 21.40
C ILE A 197 -13.44 -1.26 22.61
N ILE A 198 -12.41 -2.07 22.36
CA ILE A 198 -11.35 -2.31 23.32
C ILE A 198 -10.62 -0.98 23.51
N SER A 199 -10.51 -0.48 24.73
CA SER A 199 -9.77 0.75 25.00
C SER A 199 -8.28 0.54 24.71
N HIS A 200 -7.78 1.16 23.65
CA HIS A 200 -6.39 1.06 23.23
C HIS A 200 -5.91 2.32 22.52
N ALA A 201 -4.59 2.49 22.43
CA ALA A 201 -3.92 3.59 21.74
C ALA A 201 -3.18 3.04 20.50
N PRO A 202 -3.65 3.31 19.27
CA PRO A 202 -3.02 2.79 18.05
C PRO A 202 -1.68 3.47 17.77
N LEU A 203 -0.68 2.68 17.38
CA LEU A 203 0.68 3.16 17.10
C LEU A 203 0.95 3.42 15.61
N GLY A 204 0.10 2.89 14.74
CA GLY A 204 0.35 2.79 13.29
C GLY A 204 1.00 1.44 12.95
N ARG A 205 1.67 1.36 11.79
CA ARG A 205 2.37 0.14 11.30
C ARG A 205 1.40 -0.98 10.95
N GLU A 206 0.34 -0.59 10.27
CA GLU A 206 -0.71 -1.49 9.83
C GLU A 206 -0.28 -2.38 8.67
N LEU A 207 -1.02 -3.46 8.50
CA LEU A 207 -0.86 -4.42 7.43
C LEU A 207 -2.22 -5.03 7.11
N CYS A 208 -2.60 -5.09 5.83
CA CYS A 208 -3.79 -5.80 5.40
C CYS A 208 -3.38 -7.11 4.72
N ILE A 209 -3.83 -8.25 5.28
CA ILE A 209 -3.62 -9.58 4.72
C ILE A 209 -4.99 -10.24 4.55
N SER A 210 -5.34 -10.60 3.31
CA SER A 210 -6.47 -11.49 3.02
C SER A 210 -7.80 -11.12 3.72
N GLY A 211 -8.16 -9.83 3.77
CA GLY A 211 -9.40 -9.40 4.42
C GLY A 211 -9.28 -8.99 5.88
N ILE A 212 -8.09 -9.14 6.48
CA ILE A 212 -7.85 -8.76 7.88
C ILE A 212 -6.83 -7.64 7.92
N LEU A 213 -7.21 -6.55 8.57
CA LEU A 213 -6.33 -5.43 8.89
C LEU A 213 -5.72 -5.66 10.27
N TYR A 214 -4.40 -5.68 10.34
CA TYR A 214 -3.64 -5.76 11.57
C TYR A 214 -2.97 -4.44 11.86
N TYR A 215 -2.95 -3.99 13.11
CA TYR A 215 -2.18 -2.83 13.55
C TYR A 215 -1.73 -2.99 15.00
N GLN A 216 -0.63 -2.33 15.36
CA GLN A 216 -0.11 -2.36 16.72
C GLN A 216 -0.80 -1.31 17.59
N ALA A 217 -1.09 -1.67 18.84
CA ALA A 217 -1.70 -0.77 19.81
C ALA A 217 -1.25 -1.05 21.25
N PHE A 218 -1.25 -0.02 22.10
CA PHE A 218 -1.12 -0.21 23.53
C PHE A 218 -2.48 -0.42 24.18
N THR A 219 -2.61 -1.49 24.95
CA THR A 219 -3.81 -1.83 25.72
C THR A 219 -3.54 -1.74 27.23
N GLY A 220 -4.58 -1.46 28.01
CA GLY A 220 -4.52 -1.49 29.48
C GLY A 220 -3.71 -0.36 30.13
N ARG A 221 -3.64 -0.36 31.47
CA ARG A 221 -2.93 0.68 32.25
C ARG A 221 -1.40 0.55 32.16
N LYS A 222 -0.89 -0.68 31.97
CA LYS A 222 0.55 -0.96 31.86
C LYS A 222 1.12 -0.74 30.46
N LYS A 223 0.28 -0.33 29.48
CA LYS A 223 0.63 -0.18 28.06
C LYS A 223 1.21 -1.49 27.50
N ASP A 224 0.46 -2.58 27.69
CA ASP A 224 0.82 -3.86 27.09
C ASP A 224 0.67 -3.71 25.58
N LEU A 225 1.73 -4.03 24.83
CA LEU A 225 1.67 -3.98 23.37
C LEU A 225 0.84 -5.17 22.88
N THR A 226 -0.20 -4.88 22.10
CA THR A 226 -1.16 -5.84 21.57
C THR A 226 -1.30 -5.61 20.07
N ILE A 227 -1.51 -6.68 19.32
CA ILE A 227 -1.87 -6.58 17.91
C ILE A 227 -3.38 -6.58 17.83
N MET A 228 -3.96 -5.56 17.21
CA MET A 228 -5.37 -5.50 16.93
C MET A 228 -5.61 -6.06 15.52
N SER A 229 -6.54 -7.00 15.40
CA SER A 229 -7.03 -7.47 14.10
C SER A 229 -8.44 -6.94 13.88
N PHE A 230 -8.70 -6.36 12.71
CA PHE A 230 -10.00 -5.93 12.24
C PHE A 230 -10.37 -6.73 11.00
N ASP A 231 -11.44 -7.51 11.10
CA ASP A 231 -12.02 -8.18 9.94
C ASP A 231 -12.78 -7.14 9.11
N VAL A 232 -12.31 -6.90 7.88
CA VAL A 232 -12.86 -5.89 6.98
C VAL A 232 -14.31 -6.19 6.61
N ARG A 233 -14.65 -7.47 6.47
CA ARG A 233 -15.98 -7.88 6.06
C ARG A 233 -16.96 -7.81 7.22
N SER A 234 -16.65 -8.49 8.32
CA SER A 234 -17.54 -8.56 9.48
C SER A 234 -17.53 -7.28 10.32
N GLU A 235 -16.56 -6.38 10.08
CA GLU A 235 -16.36 -5.11 10.80
C GLU A 235 -16.14 -5.30 12.29
N LYS A 236 -15.50 -6.41 12.67
CA LYS A 236 -15.23 -6.78 14.07
C LYS A 236 -13.75 -6.63 14.40
N LEU A 237 -13.49 -6.10 15.58
CA LEU A 237 -12.15 -6.00 16.17
C LEU A 237 -11.91 -7.11 17.19
N TYR A 238 -10.72 -7.68 17.14
CA TYR A 238 -10.22 -8.67 18.10
C TYR A 238 -8.79 -8.31 18.52
N PRO A 239 -8.45 -8.45 19.81
CA PRO A 239 -7.08 -8.34 20.27
C PRO A 239 -6.38 -9.70 20.09
N ILE A 240 -5.12 -9.66 19.66
CA ILE A 240 -4.24 -10.82 19.58
C ILE A 240 -3.06 -10.54 20.50
N LYS A 241 -2.85 -11.40 21.50
CA LYS A 241 -1.64 -11.30 22.32
C LYS A 241 -0.45 -11.72 21.46
N GLY A 242 0.49 -10.80 21.28
CA GLY A 242 1.76 -11.15 20.64
C GLY A 242 2.76 -11.74 21.66
N PRO A 243 3.91 -12.21 21.18
CA PRO A 243 4.95 -12.75 22.04
C PRO A 243 5.49 -11.66 22.99
N ILE A 244 5.14 -11.78 24.28
CA ILE A 244 5.31 -10.79 25.35
C ILE A 244 6.77 -10.29 25.47
N THR A 245 7.76 -11.15 25.18
CA THR A 245 9.18 -10.83 25.34
C THR A 245 9.79 -10.00 24.20
N LEU A 246 9.11 -9.90 23.05
CA LEU A 246 9.69 -9.30 21.83
C LEU A 246 9.03 -7.98 21.43
N LEU A 247 7.80 -7.75 21.91
CA LEU A 247 7.01 -6.56 21.63
C LEU A 247 7.51 -5.26 22.33
N CYS A 248 8.48 -5.34 23.25
CA CYS A 248 9.05 -4.17 23.92
C CYS A 248 9.98 -3.31 23.04
N SER A 249 10.34 -3.76 21.83
CA SER A 249 11.18 -2.96 20.94
C SER A 249 10.36 -1.98 20.09
N LYS A 250 10.69 -0.68 20.19
CA LYS A 250 10.15 0.39 19.32
C LYS A 250 10.45 0.16 17.82
N SER A 251 11.25 -0.84 17.45
CA SER A 251 11.64 -1.17 16.07
C SER A 251 10.87 -2.32 15.41
N SER A 252 9.81 -2.85 16.04
CA SER A 252 9.04 -3.97 15.46
C SER A 252 8.13 -3.55 14.29
N LYS A 253 7.98 -4.40 13.27
CA LYS A 253 7.08 -4.14 12.13
C LYS A 253 6.23 -5.36 11.80
N LEU A 254 4.95 -5.14 11.49
CA LEU A 254 4.07 -6.18 10.97
C LEU A 254 4.39 -6.46 9.50
N ILE A 255 4.47 -7.72 9.14
CA ILE A 255 4.76 -8.18 7.78
C ILE A 255 3.88 -9.36 7.37
N SER A 256 3.74 -9.58 6.06
CA SER A 256 3.11 -10.78 5.52
C SER A 256 4.20 -11.80 5.19
N TYR A 257 4.14 -12.97 5.82
CA TYR A 257 5.06 -14.07 5.57
C TYR A 257 4.26 -15.31 5.20
N GLU A 258 4.41 -15.76 3.94
CA GLU A 258 3.68 -16.92 3.41
C GLU A 258 2.15 -16.80 3.58
N GLY A 259 1.62 -15.58 3.49
CA GLY A 259 0.20 -15.29 3.68
C GLY A 259 -0.27 -15.26 5.14
N LYS A 260 0.64 -15.45 6.10
CA LYS A 260 0.39 -15.34 7.54
C LYS A 260 0.90 -14.02 8.11
N LEU A 261 0.34 -13.64 9.26
CA LEU A 261 0.83 -12.48 10.02
C LEU A 261 2.19 -12.80 10.62
N GLY A 262 3.18 -11.97 10.30
CA GLY A 262 4.49 -11.98 10.92
C GLY A 262 4.83 -10.68 11.62
N VAL A 263 5.72 -10.75 12.61
CA VAL A 263 6.32 -9.59 13.27
C VAL A 263 7.83 -9.73 13.18
N ILE A 264 8.49 -8.73 12.58
CA ILE A 264 9.95 -8.67 12.51
C ILE A 264 10.51 -7.72 13.56
N PHE A 265 11.66 -8.11 14.12
CA PHE A 265 12.42 -7.36 15.10
C PHE A 265 13.89 -7.38 14.70
N TYR A 266 14.56 -6.25 14.84
CA TYR A 266 16.00 -6.17 14.64
C TYR A 266 16.72 -6.54 15.94
N ILE A 267 17.65 -7.48 15.82
CA ILE A 267 18.59 -7.86 16.89
C ILE A 267 19.99 -7.41 16.46
N GLU A 268 20.95 -7.37 17.39
CA GLU A 268 22.29 -6.80 17.15
C GLU A 268 22.95 -7.33 15.86
N ASN A 269 22.81 -8.63 15.57
CA ASN A 269 23.45 -9.29 14.43
C ASN A 269 22.45 -9.84 13.38
N GLY A 270 21.22 -9.33 13.35
CA GLY A 270 20.23 -9.87 12.41
C GLY A 270 18.78 -9.45 12.61
N VAL A 271 17.87 -10.30 12.16
CA VAL A 271 16.43 -10.12 12.24
C VAL A 271 15.79 -11.36 12.84
N SER A 272 14.90 -11.17 13.81
CA SER A 272 14.02 -12.21 14.32
C SER A 272 12.61 -12.02 13.75
N LEU A 273 12.03 -13.09 13.22
CA LEU A 273 10.69 -13.15 12.66
C LEU A 273 9.83 -14.05 13.54
N CYS A 274 8.74 -13.50 14.09
CA CYS A 274 7.70 -14.27 14.75
C CYS A 274 6.49 -14.40 13.84
N VAL A 275 6.06 -15.61 13.51
CA VAL A 275 4.90 -15.87 12.65
C VAL A 275 3.75 -16.40 13.50
N LEU A 276 2.55 -15.86 13.28
CA LEU A 276 1.33 -16.37 13.91
C LEU A 276 0.90 -17.62 13.16
N GLU A 277 1.00 -18.77 13.81
CA GLU A 277 0.65 -20.07 13.22
C GLU A 277 -0.84 -20.37 13.36
N ASP A 278 -1.39 -20.10 14.55
CA ASP A 278 -2.81 -20.26 14.86
C ASP A 278 -3.30 -19.05 15.67
N ALA A 279 -4.18 -18.26 15.06
CA ALA A 279 -4.75 -17.07 15.68
C ALA A 279 -5.74 -17.38 16.81
N ALA A 280 -6.43 -18.52 16.76
CA ALA A 280 -7.41 -18.90 17.77
C ALA A 280 -6.73 -19.41 19.05
N LYS A 281 -5.58 -20.08 18.90
CA LYS A 281 -4.77 -20.57 20.02
C LYS A 281 -3.67 -19.59 20.46
N GLU A 282 -3.49 -18.49 19.74
CA GLU A 282 -2.39 -17.54 19.94
C GLU A 282 -1.00 -18.21 19.86
N GLU A 283 -0.84 -19.19 18.95
CA GLU A 283 0.42 -19.93 18.78
C GLU A 283 1.37 -19.19 17.82
N TRP A 284 2.60 -18.94 18.28
CA TRP A 284 3.63 -18.23 17.54
C TRP A 284 4.86 -19.11 17.30
N SER A 285 5.44 -19.06 16.10
CA SER A 285 6.74 -19.64 15.78
C SER A 285 7.79 -18.53 15.62
N THR A 286 9.03 -18.76 16.03
CA THR A 286 10.12 -17.77 15.90
C THR A 286 11.25 -18.32 15.04
N LYS A 287 11.71 -17.52 14.08
CA LYS A 287 12.86 -17.79 13.21
C LYS A 287 13.85 -16.64 13.32
N THR A 288 15.14 -16.92 13.35
CA THR A 288 16.19 -15.88 13.40
C THR A 288 17.08 -15.99 12.18
N PHE A 289 17.38 -14.83 11.60
CA PHE A 289 18.18 -14.67 10.40
C PHE A 289 19.36 -13.76 10.72
N VAL A 290 20.57 -14.24 10.49
CA VAL A 290 21.80 -13.45 10.65
C VAL A 290 22.00 -12.64 9.38
N LEU A 291 22.25 -11.33 9.54
CA LEU A 291 22.59 -10.44 8.43
C LEU A 291 24.11 -10.26 8.37
N SER A 292 24.66 -10.45 7.18
CA SER A 292 26.10 -10.35 6.85
C SER A 292 26.55 -8.90 6.86
N THR A 293 25.66 -8.00 6.44
CA THR A 293 25.86 -6.57 6.60
C THR A 293 25.72 -6.21 8.07
N ALA A 294 26.82 -5.76 8.71
CA ALA A 294 26.77 -5.10 10.00
C ALA A 294 25.71 -4.00 9.92
N VAL A 295 24.55 -4.21 10.53
CA VAL A 295 23.58 -3.15 10.75
C VAL A 295 24.17 -2.42 11.95
N PRO A 296 24.84 -1.27 11.77
CA PRO A 296 25.39 -0.61 12.94
C PRO A 296 24.22 -0.34 13.91
N PRO A 297 24.44 -0.49 15.23
CA PRO A 297 23.42 -0.20 16.23
C PRO A 297 23.27 1.32 16.30
N ILE A 298 22.63 1.91 15.29
CA ILE A 298 22.46 3.35 15.17
C ILE A 298 20.97 3.63 15.05
N ASN A 299 20.43 3.94 16.22
CA ASN A 299 19.43 4.97 16.44
C ASN A 299 18.16 4.89 15.58
N TRP A 300 17.19 4.21 16.17
CA TRP A 300 15.84 4.72 16.40
C TRP A 300 14.87 4.93 15.23
N ASN A 301 15.28 5.07 13.96
CA ASN A 301 14.32 5.37 12.87
C ASN A 301 14.67 4.75 11.49
N GLY A 302 15.60 3.79 11.39
CA GLY A 302 16.46 3.71 10.21
C GLY A 302 16.03 2.97 8.94
N LYS A 303 15.08 2.02 8.93
CA LYS A 303 14.82 1.21 7.72
C LYS A 303 13.36 0.80 7.56
N CYS A 304 12.80 1.02 6.37
CA CYS A 304 11.50 0.48 6.01
C CYS A 304 11.67 -0.93 5.46
N THR A 305 11.01 -1.90 6.09
CA THR A 305 10.95 -3.29 5.64
C THR A 305 9.59 -3.65 5.12
N GLU A 306 9.50 -4.10 3.88
CA GLU A 306 8.32 -4.80 3.39
C GLU A 306 8.75 -6.19 2.95
N THR A 307 7.91 -7.17 3.24
CA THR A 307 8.04 -8.51 2.72
C THR A 307 6.75 -8.83 2.00
N ASP A 308 6.86 -9.01 0.69
CA ASP A 308 6.05 -9.98 0.00
C ASP A 308 7.03 -10.89 -0.71
N THR A 309 6.69 -12.16 -0.87
CA THR A 309 7.52 -13.18 -1.52
C THR A 309 8.71 -13.79 -0.75
N SER A 310 8.78 -13.63 0.59
CA SER A 310 9.86 -14.18 1.45
C SER A 310 11.18 -13.40 1.42
N GLU A 311 11.16 -12.18 0.89
CA GLU A 311 12.31 -11.28 0.90
C GLU A 311 12.10 -10.15 1.91
N ILE A 312 13.14 -9.77 2.64
CA ILE A 312 13.20 -8.57 3.48
C ILE A 312 13.93 -7.49 2.70
N ILE A 313 13.24 -6.39 2.41
CA ILE A 313 13.86 -5.24 1.74
C ILE A 313 14.20 -4.17 2.76
N LEU A 314 15.47 -3.82 2.86
CA LEU A 314 15.99 -2.80 3.76
C LEU A 314 16.26 -1.52 2.97
N ALA A 315 15.37 -0.55 3.08
CA ALA A 315 15.52 0.78 2.49
C ALA A 315 15.99 1.81 3.52
N PRO A 316 16.91 2.75 3.18
CA PRO A 316 17.32 3.81 4.07
C PRO A 316 16.19 4.83 4.28
N LEU A 317 16.05 5.34 5.52
CA LEU A 317 15.05 6.36 5.88
C LEU A 317 15.24 7.68 5.10
N LEU A 318 16.49 8.05 4.83
CA LEU A 318 16.85 9.27 4.13
C LEU A 318 17.39 8.91 2.74
N LEU A 319 16.67 9.30 1.69
CA LEU A 319 17.15 9.16 0.32
C LEU A 319 17.84 10.45 -0.11
N ARG A 320 19.10 10.32 -0.52
CA ARG A 320 19.82 11.39 -1.24
C ARG A 320 19.53 11.27 -2.73
N ALA A 321 19.48 12.42 -3.41
CA ALA A 321 19.10 12.51 -4.82
C ALA A 321 20.03 11.77 -5.81
N SER A 322 21.24 11.37 -5.38
CA SER A 322 22.25 10.80 -6.28
C SER A 322 22.20 9.27 -6.37
N VAL A 323 22.08 8.55 -5.25
CA VAL A 323 22.09 7.07 -5.20
C VAL A 323 21.29 6.55 -4.00
N VAL A 324 20.46 5.53 -4.21
CA VAL A 324 19.79 4.76 -3.15
C VAL A 324 20.29 3.32 -3.15
N ASN A 325 20.75 2.84 -2.00
CA ASN A 325 21.13 1.44 -1.80
C ASN A 325 19.98 0.70 -1.13
N LEU A 326 19.41 -0.29 -1.81
CA LEU A 326 18.44 -1.20 -1.23
C LEU A 326 19.10 -2.54 -0.99
N VAL A 327 18.97 -3.08 0.22
CA VAL A 327 19.45 -4.43 0.54
C VAL A 327 18.26 -5.37 0.57
N TYR A 328 18.29 -6.37 -0.30
CA TYR A 328 17.34 -7.47 -0.34
C TYR A 328 17.96 -8.64 0.43
N TYR A 329 17.18 -9.22 1.34
CA TYR A 329 17.54 -10.45 2.03
C TYR A 329 16.48 -11.50 1.73
N ASP A 330 16.83 -12.53 0.97
CA ASP A 330 15.94 -13.65 0.73
C ASP A 330 15.99 -14.61 1.92
N MET A 331 14.88 -14.72 2.65
CA MET A 331 14.79 -15.59 3.83
C MET A 331 14.84 -17.09 3.51
N LYS A 332 14.54 -17.49 2.28
CA LYS A 332 14.59 -18.89 1.83
C LYS A 332 16.00 -19.30 1.47
N THR A 333 16.66 -18.51 0.63
CA THR A 333 18.03 -18.80 0.19
C THR A 333 19.10 -18.29 1.16
N ARG A 334 18.71 -17.47 2.15
CA ARG A 334 19.61 -16.79 3.10
C ARG A 334 20.69 -15.98 2.38
N SER A 335 20.32 -15.36 1.27
CA SER A 335 21.23 -14.59 0.43
C SER A 335 20.91 -13.10 0.50
N GLU A 336 21.97 -12.29 0.43
CA GLU A 336 21.88 -10.83 0.38
C GLU A 336 22.19 -10.33 -1.02
N LYS A 337 21.36 -9.40 -1.50
CA LYS A 337 21.57 -8.68 -2.76
C LYS A 337 21.41 -7.19 -2.53
N THR A 338 22.41 -6.41 -2.92
CA THR A 338 22.31 -4.94 -2.89
C THR A 338 21.96 -4.42 -4.28
N VAL A 339 20.91 -3.62 -4.37
CA VAL A 339 20.47 -2.94 -5.59
C VAL A 339 20.71 -1.45 -5.47
N TYR A 340 21.37 -0.90 -6.48
CA TYR A 340 21.69 0.52 -6.58
C TYR A 340 20.68 1.20 -7.50
N ILE A 341 19.98 2.21 -6.98
CA ILE A 341 19.06 3.03 -7.77
C ILE A 341 19.69 4.40 -7.94
N ARG A 342 20.02 4.74 -9.19
CA ARG A 342 20.60 6.04 -9.54
C ARG A 342 19.47 7.04 -9.82
N GLY A 343 19.48 8.17 -9.13
CA GLY A 343 18.54 9.27 -9.41
C GLY A 343 18.91 9.99 -10.70
N ASN A 344 17.91 10.45 -11.46
CA ASN A 344 18.15 11.29 -12.63
C ASN A 344 18.39 12.74 -12.19
N THR A 345 19.57 13.29 -12.48
CA THR A 345 20.00 14.64 -12.08
C THR A 345 19.48 15.76 -12.99
N GLN A 346 18.68 15.45 -14.03
CA GLN A 346 18.25 16.41 -15.06
C GLN A 346 17.05 17.31 -14.70
N GLY A 347 16.68 17.46 -13.43
CA GLY A 347 15.63 18.39 -13.00
C GLY A 347 16.23 19.72 -12.52
N ASN A 348 15.96 20.82 -13.25
CA ASN A 348 16.35 22.19 -12.96
C ASN A 348 16.46 22.50 -11.45
N THR A 349 17.69 22.62 -10.98
CA THR A 349 18.03 23.22 -9.69
C THR A 349 17.91 24.74 -9.82
N GLU A 350 16.70 25.28 -9.74
CA GLU A 350 16.55 26.66 -9.28
C GLU A 350 16.85 26.66 -7.77
N SER A 351 18.10 27.01 -7.49
CA SER A 351 18.69 27.10 -6.16
C SER A 351 17.94 28.13 -5.32
N ILE A 352 17.07 27.68 -4.42
CA ILE A 352 16.71 28.45 -3.24
C ILE A 352 17.87 28.28 -2.25
N LYS A 353 18.55 29.40 -1.99
CA LYS A 353 19.77 29.58 -1.20
C LYS A 353 19.84 28.67 0.05
N GLY A 354 20.95 27.95 0.19
CA GLY A 354 21.60 27.78 1.51
C GLY A 354 21.47 26.44 2.24
N TYR A 355 20.96 25.36 1.65
CA TYR A 355 21.03 24.03 2.27
C TYR A 355 21.58 22.98 1.30
N HIS A 356 22.76 22.47 1.63
CA HIS A 356 23.42 21.37 0.93
C HIS A 356 22.58 20.08 0.99
N GLU A 357 22.44 19.41 -0.17
CA GLU A 357 21.85 18.08 -0.41
C GLU A 357 20.37 17.87 0.02
N CYS A 358 19.47 17.83 -0.97
CA CYS A 358 18.08 17.44 -0.75
C CYS A 358 17.98 15.98 -0.27
N CYS A 359 17.82 15.78 1.04
CA CYS A 359 17.43 14.51 1.63
C CYS A 359 15.89 14.42 1.69
N TYR A 360 15.32 13.33 1.17
CA TYR A 360 13.88 13.02 1.32
C TYR A 360 13.69 12.01 2.45
N CYS A 361 12.77 12.29 3.37
CA CYS A 361 12.36 11.32 4.40
C CYS A 361 11.32 10.37 3.81
N VAL A 362 11.59 9.06 3.85
CA VAL A 362 10.65 8.02 3.44
C VAL A 362 9.60 7.84 4.54
N GLU A 363 8.36 8.25 4.28
CA GLU A 363 7.23 8.05 5.19
C GLU A 363 6.65 6.63 5.09
N SER A 364 6.63 6.09 3.87
CA SER A 364 6.16 4.73 3.61
C SER A 364 6.91 4.14 2.43
N PHE A 365 7.12 2.84 2.48
CA PHE A 365 7.77 2.06 1.45
C PHE A 365 6.97 0.77 1.29
N SER A 366 6.61 0.48 0.05
CA SER A 366 5.95 -0.76 -0.32
C SER A 366 6.64 -1.45 -1.48
N SER A 367 6.90 -2.74 -1.34
CA SER A 367 7.44 -3.59 -2.40
C SER A 367 6.35 -4.25 -3.25
N ASN A 368 5.09 -3.95 -2.91
CA ASN A 368 3.89 -4.49 -3.53
C ASN A 368 3.17 -3.48 -4.39
N LEU A 369 3.87 -2.78 -5.29
CA LEU A 369 3.15 -2.04 -6.30
C LEU A 369 2.46 -3.01 -7.27
N VAL A 370 1.19 -3.21 -6.99
CA VAL A 370 0.24 -3.98 -7.79
C VAL A 370 -0.43 -3.02 -8.76
N GLU A 371 -0.44 -3.36 -10.04
CA GLU A 371 -1.21 -2.61 -11.02
C GLU A 371 -2.71 -2.72 -10.70
N ASN A 372 -3.41 -1.59 -10.64
CA ASN A 372 -4.81 -1.54 -10.25
C ASN A 372 -5.64 -0.68 -11.22
N LEU A 373 -6.80 -1.18 -11.64
CA LEU A 373 -7.72 -0.53 -12.58
C LEU A 373 -8.80 0.34 -11.91
N MET A 374 -8.78 0.47 -10.59
CA MET A 374 -9.73 1.30 -9.86
C MET A 374 -9.68 2.76 -10.36
N PHE A 375 -10.88 3.36 -10.41
CA PHE A 375 -11.16 4.73 -10.87
C PHE A 375 -11.10 4.98 -12.38
N LEU A 376 -11.11 3.95 -13.24
CA LEU A 376 -11.14 4.09 -14.71
C LEU A 376 -12.47 4.53 -15.33
#